data_AF-A0A3D0Z9T3-F1
#
_entry.id   AF-A0A3D0Z9T3-F1
#
_cell.length_a   1.000
_cell.length_b   1.000
_cell.length_c   1.000
_cell.angle_alpha   90.00
_cell.angle_beta   90.00
_cell.angle_gamma   90.00
#
_symmetry.space_group_name_H-M   'P 1'
#
loop_
_entity.id
_entity.type
_entity.pdbx_description
1 polymer ?
#
loop_
_entity_poly.entity_id
_entity_poly.type
_entity_poly.pdbx_seq_one_letter_code
_entity_poly.pdbx_strand_id
1 'polypeptide(L)'
;MDNEQNKIPFIITFLRRFGGTFSATIITVTITGMLLARYNVNVGGAFNLFSLGGNGIAYKTILQLAASSALLAFFSVVLFGEWFFPTLRFAWRIFLYLLIVLIIASLFVIIFKWFSIDDIMAWLSFVFLTIACFAASFGLTMLKIKHERKKYGRLLAEYKARRSR
;
A
#
# COMPACT_ATOMS: atom_id res chain seq x y z
N MET A 1 12.45 23.53 -25.25
CA MET A 1 12.95 22.16 -25.50
C MET A 1 13.25 21.54 -24.14
N ASP A 2 12.20 21.33 -23.33
CA ASP A 2 12.35 20.76 -21.99
C ASP A 2 12.23 19.25 -22.11
N ASN A 3 13.38 18.58 -22.25
CA ASN A 3 13.45 17.14 -22.11
C ASN A 3 14.61 16.74 -21.19
N GLU A 4 14.76 17.47 -20.08
CA GLU A 4 15.35 16.94 -18.85
C GLU A 4 14.31 16.01 -18.23
N GLN A 5 14.11 14.87 -18.90
CA GLN A 5 13.47 13.69 -18.37
C GLN A 5 14.24 13.29 -17.10
N ASN A 6 13.83 13.85 -15.97
CA ASN A 6 14.10 13.35 -14.63
C ASN A 6 13.41 11.99 -14.50
N LYS A 7 13.91 10.99 -15.25
CA LYS A 7 13.57 9.59 -15.10
C LYS A 7 14.24 9.16 -13.82
N ILE A 8 13.55 9.38 -12.70
CA ILE A 8 13.97 8.83 -11.41
C ILE A 8 14.31 7.36 -11.66
N PRO A 9 15.57 6.94 -11.45
CA PRO A 9 16.00 5.59 -11.80
C PRO A 9 15.14 4.58 -11.06
N PHE A 10 14.91 3.43 -11.70
CA PHE A 10 14.06 2.36 -11.19
C PHE A 10 14.34 2.05 -9.71
N ILE A 11 15.62 2.00 -9.34
CA ILE A 11 16.10 1.73 -7.98
C ILE A 11 15.61 2.78 -6.98
N ILE A 12 15.65 4.08 -7.30
CA ILE A 12 15.19 5.14 -6.40
C ILE A 12 13.67 5.07 -6.24
N THR A 13 12.94 4.79 -7.32
CA THR A 13 11.48 4.62 -7.26
C THR A 13 11.10 3.40 -6.41
N PHE A 14 11.83 2.29 -6.55
CA PHE A 14 11.68 1.09 -5.74
C PHE A 14 11.95 1.37 -4.26
N LEU A 15 13.11 1.95 -3.92
CA LEU A 15 13.49 2.27 -2.54
C LEU A 15 12.47 3.20 -1.87
N ARG A 16 11.97 4.21 -2.59
CA ARG A 16 10.93 5.10 -2.08
C ARG A 16 9.63 4.36 -1.79
N ARG A 17 9.19 3.46 -2.68
CA ARG A 17 7.97 2.66 -2.47
C ARG A 17 8.16 1.68 -1.32
N PHE A 18 9.29 0.99 -1.29
CA PHE A 18 9.66 0.07 -0.22
C PHE A 18 9.66 0.76 1.15
N GLY A 19 10.38 1.88 1.29
CA GLY A 19 10.44 2.62 2.54
C GLY A 19 9.06 3.11 2.99
N GLY A 20 8.23 3.58 2.06
CA GLY A 20 6.86 4.00 2.35
C GLY A 20 5.97 2.84 2.83
N THR A 21 5.98 1.71 2.13
CA THR A 21 5.20 0.53 2.51
C THR A 21 5.68 -0.07 3.84
N PHE A 22 7.00 -0.19 4.02
CA PHE A 22 7.57 -0.76 5.23
C PHE A 22 7.24 0.10 6.45
N SER A 23 7.47 1.40 6.37
CA SER A 23 7.15 2.34 7.46
C SER A 23 5.67 2.29 7.83
N ALA A 24 4.78 2.30 6.83
CA ALA A 24 3.34 2.20 7.06
C ALA A 24 2.97 0.89 7.76
N THR A 25 3.50 -0.25 7.30
CA THR A 25 3.21 -1.56 7.92
C THR A 25 3.69 -1.66 9.36
N ILE A 26 4.90 -1.16 9.67
CA ILE A 26 5.43 -1.15 11.03
C ILE A 26 4.56 -0.27 11.94
N ILE A 27 4.18 0.92 11.49
CA ILE A 27 3.30 1.81 12.26
C ILE A 27 1.96 1.13 12.53
N THR A 28 1.33 0.54 11.51
CA THR A 28 0.05 -0.16 11.67
C THR A 28 0.18 -1.32 12.65
N VAL A 29 1.16 -2.20 12.48
CA VAL A 29 1.39 -3.35 13.39
C VAL A 29 1.65 -2.88 14.81
N THR A 30 2.43 -1.81 15.00
CA THR A 30 2.72 -1.27 16.33
C THR A 30 1.47 -0.68 16.99
N ILE A 31 0.67 0.10 16.27
CA ILE A 31 -0.61 0.64 16.79
C ILE A 31 -1.56 -0.50 17.14
N THR A 32 -1.72 -1.48 16.26
CA THR A 32 -2.58 -2.65 16.49
C THR A 32 -2.10 -3.44 17.70
N GLY A 33 -0.79 -3.67 17.84
CA GLY A 33 -0.19 -4.33 19.00
C GLY A 33 -0.42 -3.58 20.31
N MET A 34 -0.25 -2.25 20.31
CA MET A 34 -0.54 -1.41 21.49
C MET A 34 -2.02 -1.47 21.89
N LEU A 35 -2.93 -1.43 20.92
CA LEU A 35 -4.37 -1.55 21.17
C LEU A 35 -4.70 -2.92 21.76
N LEU A 36 -4.22 -4.00 21.17
CA LEU A 36 -4.43 -5.37 21.64
C LEU A 36 -3.90 -5.59 23.07
N ALA A 37 -2.71 -5.07 23.37
CA ALA A 37 -2.12 -5.13 24.71
C ALA A 37 -2.99 -4.41 25.76
N ARG A 38 -3.59 -3.26 25.40
CA ARG A 38 -4.49 -2.50 26.28
C ARG A 38 -5.76 -3.26 26.65
N TYR A 39 -6.25 -4.13 25.78
CA TYR A 39 -7.43 -4.96 26.03
C TYR A 39 -7.13 -6.27 26.78
N ASN A 40 -5.90 -6.49 27.27
CA ASN A 40 -5.47 -7.72 27.96
C ASN A 40 -5.79 -9.01 27.18
N VAL A 41 -5.91 -8.91 25.86
CA VAL A 41 -6.08 -10.09 25.01
C VAL A 41 -4.75 -10.82 25.00
N ASN A 42 -4.75 -12.10 25.37
CA ASN A 42 -3.55 -12.92 25.42
C ASN A 42 -3.09 -13.28 23.99
N VAL A 43 -2.55 -12.29 23.27
CA VAL A 43 -2.20 -12.35 21.85
C VAL A 43 -0.95 -13.19 21.57
N GLY A 44 -0.09 -13.40 22.57
CA GLY A 44 1.16 -14.15 22.42
C GLY A 44 1.00 -15.60 21.98
N GLY A 45 -0.18 -16.20 22.22
CA GLY A 45 -0.51 -17.56 21.78
C GLY A 45 -1.33 -17.63 20.48
N ALA A 46 -2.05 -16.58 20.10
CA ALA A 46 -2.98 -16.59 18.97
C ALA A 46 -2.36 -16.06 17.66
N PHE A 47 -1.38 -15.16 17.76
CA PHE A 47 -0.78 -14.50 16.60
C PHE A 47 0.75 -14.59 16.68
N ASN A 48 1.36 -15.35 15.78
CA ASN A 48 2.83 -15.49 15.73
C ASN A 48 3.51 -14.13 15.43
N LEU A 49 2.78 -13.20 14.78
CA LEU A 49 3.23 -11.83 14.56
C LEU A 49 3.47 -11.07 15.89
N PHE A 50 2.67 -11.39 16.91
CA PHE A 50 2.73 -10.81 18.26
C PHE A 50 3.22 -11.83 19.28
N SER A 51 4.11 -12.77 18.88
CA SER A 51 4.60 -13.84 19.76
C SER A 51 5.28 -13.33 21.04
N LEU A 52 5.81 -12.10 21.01
CA LEU A 52 6.41 -11.41 22.17
C LEU A 52 5.39 -10.58 22.98
N GLY A 53 4.13 -10.55 22.56
CA GLY A 53 3.05 -9.78 23.17
C GLY A 53 3.40 -8.29 23.28
N GLY A 54 3.37 -7.77 24.50
CA GLY A 54 3.74 -6.38 24.82
C GLY A 54 5.24 -6.08 24.84
N ASN A 55 6.11 -7.09 24.70
CA ASN A 55 7.57 -6.90 24.75
C ASN A 55 8.19 -6.49 23.40
N GLY A 56 7.36 -6.17 22.40
CA GLY A 56 7.79 -5.69 21.08
C GLY A 56 7.63 -6.73 19.97
N ILE A 57 8.32 -6.47 18.84
CA ILE A 57 8.25 -7.30 17.63
C ILE A 57 9.57 -8.07 17.48
N ALA A 58 9.48 -9.37 17.19
CA ALA A 58 10.68 -10.20 16.99
C ALA A 58 11.46 -9.73 15.75
N TYR A 59 12.80 -9.75 15.81
CA TYR A 59 13.65 -9.43 14.66
C TYR A 59 13.30 -10.25 13.41
N LYS A 60 12.93 -11.52 13.60
CA LYS A 60 12.44 -12.39 12.50
C LYS A 60 11.18 -11.83 11.84
N THR A 61 10.22 -11.34 12.63
CA THR A 61 8.98 -10.75 12.13
C THR A 61 9.24 -9.44 11.38
N ILE A 62 10.17 -8.62 11.87
CA ILE A 62 10.60 -7.39 11.16
C ILE A 62 11.16 -7.73 9.78
N LEU A 63 12.00 -8.77 9.68
CA LEU A 63 12.52 -9.24 8.38
C LEU A 63 11.41 -9.78 7.46
N GLN A 64 10.42 -10.48 8.01
CA GLN A 64 9.27 -10.94 7.23
C GLN A 64 8.43 -9.76 6.70
N LEU A 65 8.20 -8.73 7.52
CA LEU A 65 7.51 -7.51 7.11
C LEU A 65 8.32 -6.70 6.08
N ALA A 66 9.65 -6.69 6.20
CA ALA A 66 10.53 -6.09 5.21
C ALA A 66 10.46 -6.86 3.88
N ALA A 67 10.51 -8.19 3.91
CA ALA A 67 10.41 -9.03 2.72
C ALA A 67 9.05 -8.85 2.01
N SER A 68 7.94 -8.82 2.77
CA SER A 68 6.62 -8.57 2.19
C SER A 68 6.53 -7.17 1.57
N SER A 69 7.06 -6.15 2.25
CA SER A 69 7.10 -4.78 1.75
C SER A 69 7.96 -4.64 0.50
N ALA A 70 9.09 -5.33 0.42
CA ALA A 70 9.96 -5.34 -0.75
C ALA A 70 9.25 -5.96 -1.96
N LEU A 71 8.54 -7.07 -1.75
CA LEU A 71 7.78 -7.73 -2.82
C LEU A 71 6.63 -6.85 -3.31
N LEU A 72 5.87 -6.25 -2.39
CA LEU A 72 4.81 -5.30 -2.73
C LEU A 72 5.35 -4.09 -3.49
N ALA A 73 6.47 -3.52 -3.04
CA ALA A 73 7.13 -2.40 -3.71
C ALA A 73 7.56 -2.78 -5.13
N PHE A 74 8.11 -3.98 -5.33
CA PHE A 74 8.49 -4.48 -6.65
C PHE A 74 7.29 -4.50 -7.60
N PHE A 75 6.20 -5.17 -7.22
CA PHE A 75 4.98 -5.22 -8.04
C PHE A 75 4.36 -3.84 -8.25
N SER A 76 4.47 -2.96 -7.25
CA SER A 76 4.04 -1.57 -7.36
C SER A 76 4.82 -0.83 -8.45
N VAL A 77 6.15 -0.95 -8.49
CA VAL A 77 6.96 -0.33 -9.55
C VAL A 77 6.63 -0.93 -10.93
N VAL A 78 6.43 -2.24 -11.00
CA VAL A 78 6.09 -2.94 -12.27
C VAL A 78 4.73 -2.50 -12.81
N LEU A 79 3.67 -2.53 -11.99
CA LEU A 79 2.30 -2.22 -12.43
C LEU A 79 2.07 -0.74 -12.72
N PHE A 80 2.70 0.15 -11.95
CA PHE A 80 2.58 1.60 -12.13
C PHE A 80 3.71 2.20 -12.96
N GLY A 81 4.67 1.40 -13.39
CA GLY A 81 5.69 1.82 -14.33
C GLY A 81 5.10 2.11 -15.71
N GLU A 82 5.74 3.01 -16.45
CA GLU A 82 5.42 3.29 -17.85
C GLU A 82 5.87 2.16 -18.80
N TRP A 83 6.72 1.25 -18.31
CA TRP A 83 7.45 0.27 -19.12
C TRP A 83 6.61 -0.93 -19.56
N PHE A 84 5.66 -1.41 -18.74
CA PHE A 84 5.00 -2.70 -19.00
C PHE A 84 3.56 -2.61 -19.53
N PHE A 85 2.82 -1.52 -19.27
CA PHE A 85 1.39 -1.45 -19.64
C PHE A 85 0.88 -0.06 -20.08
N PRO A 86 1.51 0.59 -21.07
CA PRO A 86 1.16 1.96 -21.48
C PRO A 86 -0.33 2.16 -21.80
N THR A 87 -1.03 1.11 -22.20
CA THR A 87 -2.46 1.12 -22.62
C THR A 87 -3.46 0.76 -21.53
N LEU A 88 -3.04 0.24 -20.36
CA LEU A 88 -3.98 -0.14 -19.31
C LEU A 88 -4.52 1.09 -18.58
N ARG A 89 -5.85 1.20 -18.54
CA ARG A 89 -6.57 2.23 -17.76
C ARG A 89 -6.07 2.22 -16.31
N PHE A 90 -5.86 3.40 -15.76
CA PHE A 90 -5.39 3.59 -14.38
C PHE A 90 -6.20 2.79 -13.35
N ALA A 91 -7.53 2.74 -13.51
CA ALA A 91 -8.40 1.96 -12.63
C ALA A 91 -8.08 0.45 -12.62
N TRP A 92 -7.70 -0.12 -13.76
CA TRP A 92 -7.37 -1.55 -13.86
C TRP A 92 -6.04 -1.88 -13.19
N ARG A 93 -5.03 -1.01 -13.35
CA ARG A 93 -3.73 -1.16 -12.66
C ARG A 93 -3.91 -1.19 -11.15
N ILE A 94 -4.81 -0.35 -10.65
CA ILE A 94 -5.12 -0.27 -9.22
C ILE A 94 -5.86 -1.55 -8.76
N PHE A 95 -6.86 -2.02 -9.51
CA PHE A 95 -7.56 -3.28 -9.19
C PHE A 95 -6.60 -4.48 -9.17
N LEU A 96 -5.73 -4.60 -10.17
CA LEU A 96 -4.69 -5.63 -10.22
C LEU A 96 -3.74 -5.53 -9.03
N TYR A 97 -3.32 -4.31 -8.68
CA TYR A 97 -2.45 -4.10 -7.52
C TYR A 97 -3.11 -4.56 -6.21
N LEU A 98 -4.40 -4.28 -6.03
CA LEU A 98 -5.16 -4.76 -4.87
C LEU A 98 -5.20 -6.30 -4.81
N LEU A 99 -5.43 -6.97 -5.94
CA LEU A 99 -5.40 -8.43 -5.99
C LEU A 99 -4.01 -8.98 -5.64
N ILE A 100 -2.94 -8.37 -6.15
CA ILE A 100 -1.56 -8.75 -5.83
C ILE A 100 -1.27 -8.56 -4.33
N VAL A 101 -1.72 -7.45 -3.74
CA VAL A 101 -1.57 -7.19 -2.30
C VAL A 101 -2.25 -8.30 -1.49
N LEU A 102 -3.49 -8.68 -1.84
CA LEU A 102 -4.21 -9.76 -1.18
C LEU A 102 -3.48 -11.10 -1.31
N ILE A 103 -3.04 -11.46 -2.51
CA ILE A 103 -2.32 -12.72 -2.76
C ILE A 103 -1.02 -12.77 -1.96
N ILE A 104 -0.19 -11.73 -2.02
CA ILE A 104 1.09 -11.68 -1.32
C ILE A 104 0.86 -11.74 0.19
N ALA A 105 -0.08 -10.95 0.72
CA ALA A 105 -0.36 -10.98 2.14
C ALA A 105 -0.88 -12.35 2.60
N SER A 106 -1.81 -12.97 1.87
CA SER A 106 -2.28 -14.32 2.16
C SER A 106 -1.16 -15.36 2.14
N LEU A 107 -0.25 -15.30 1.16
CA LEU A 107 0.92 -16.19 1.09
C LEU A 107 1.82 -16.02 2.31
N PHE A 108 2.10 -14.79 2.72
CA PHE A 108 2.92 -14.52 3.91
C PHE A 108 2.23 -15.01 5.20
N VAL A 109 0.92 -14.82 5.31
CA VAL A 109 0.15 -15.34 6.45
C VAL A 109 0.26 -16.86 6.55
N ILE A 110 0.12 -17.58 5.43
CA ILE A 110 0.19 -19.04 5.40
C ILE A 110 1.61 -19.54 5.71
N ILE A 111 2.64 -18.96 5.08
CA ILE A 111 4.04 -19.39 5.21
C ILE A 111 4.57 -19.10 6.62
N PHE A 112 4.28 -17.90 7.16
CA PHE A 112 4.81 -17.45 8.44
C PHE A 112 3.84 -17.65 9.61
N LYS A 113 2.65 -18.20 9.33
CA LYS A 113 1.59 -18.48 10.30
C LYS A 113 1.27 -17.25 11.16
N TRP A 114 1.15 -16.08 10.53
CA TRP A 114 0.91 -14.81 11.24
C TRP A 114 -0.38 -14.84 12.07
N PHE A 115 -1.41 -15.52 11.55
CA PHE A 115 -2.63 -15.90 12.26
C PHE A 115 -3.09 -17.28 11.79
N SER A 116 -3.98 -17.92 12.55
CA SER A 116 -4.47 -19.27 12.22
C SER A 116 -5.23 -19.28 10.90
N ILE A 117 -4.98 -20.29 10.06
CA ILE A 117 -5.69 -20.46 8.77
C ILE A 117 -7.17 -20.74 9.02
N ASP A 118 -7.48 -21.44 10.11
CA ASP A 118 -8.84 -21.82 10.50
C ASP A 118 -9.64 -20.65 11.11
N ASP A 119 -8.99 -19.53 11.41
CA ASP A 119 -9.65 -18.34 11.94
C ASP A 119 -10.25 -17.50 10.80
N ILE A 120 -11.47 -17.87 10.41
CA ILE A 120 -12.26 -17.19 9.38
C ILE A 120 -12.48 -15.71 9.75
N MET A 121 -12.60 -15.38 11.04
CA MET A 121 -12.82 -14.00 11.48
C MET A 121 -11.58 -13.13 11.25
N ALA A 122 -10.38 -13.68 11.46
CA ALA A 122 -9.13 -13.00 11.11
C ALA A 122 -9.01 -12.74 9.61
N TRP A 123 -9.36 -13.72 8.77
CA TRP A 123 -9.37 -13.54 7.31
C TRP A 123 -10.39 -12.50 6.83
N LEU A 124 -11.61 -12.54 7.36
CA LEU A 124 -12.64 -11.55 7.03
C LEU A 124 -12.21 -10.14 7.43
N SER A 125 -11.61 -9.99 8.61
CA SER A 125 -11.09 -8.72 9.09
C SER A 125 -9.95 -8.20 8.21
N PHE A 126 -9.04 -9.10 7.79
CA PHE A 126 -7.94 -8.76 6.89
C PHE A 126 -8.45 -8.26 5.53
N VAL A 127 -9.37 -8.99 4.89
CA VAL A 127 -9.93 -8.62 3.59
C VAL A 127 -10.74 -7.32 3.71
N PHE A 128 -11.59 -7.21 4.74
CA PHE A 128 -12.41 -6.03 4.99
C PHE A 128 -11.56 -4.78 5.19
N LEU A 129 -10.53 -4.85 6.05
CA LEU A 129 -9.65 -3.71 6.33
C LEU A 129 -8.84 -3.31 5.09
N THR A 130 -8.36 -4.30 4.32
CA THR A 130 -7.62 -4.07 3.07
C THR A 130 -8.50 -3.33 2.06
N ILE A 131 -9.74 -3.80 1.84
CA ILE A 131 -10.69 -3.17 0.92
C ILE A 131 -11.09 -1.78 1.41
N ALA A 132 -11.37 -1.62 2.71
CA ALA A 132 -11.78 -0.34 3.28
C ALA A 132 -10.67 0.72 3.19
N CYS A 133 -9.43 0.37 3.56
CA CYS A 133 -8.28 1.27 3.48
C CYS A 133 -8.00 1.69 2.03
N PHE A 134 -8.10 0.71 1.12
CA PHE A 134 -7.94 0.96 -0.29
C PHE A 134 -9.05 1.87 -0.84
N ALA A 135 -10.32 1.61 -0.52
CA ALA A 135 -11.45 2.42 -0.97
C ALA A 135 -11.32 3.87 -0.49
N ALA A 136 -10.91 4.08 0.76
CA ALA A 136 -10.64 5.41 1.30
C ALA A 136 -9.51 6.11 0.54
N SER A 137 -8.38 5.43 0.33
CA SER A 137 -7.22 5.97 -0.39
C SER A 137 -7.53 6.30 -1.85
N PHE A 138 -8.29 5.42 -2.52
CA PHE A 138 -8.75 5.62 -3.89
C PHE A 138 -9.74 6.78 -3.99
N GLY A 139 -10.68 6.88 -3.05
CA GLY A 139 -11.63 7.99 -2.94
C GLY A 139 -10.93 9.34 -2.81
N LEU A 140 -9.95 9.45 -1.90
CA LEU A 140 -9.14 10.66 -1.74
C LEU A 140 -8.39 11.04 -3.03
N THR A 141 -7.84 10.05 -3.72
CA THR A 141 -7.14 10.25 -5.00
C THR A 141 -8.10 10.77 -6.07
N MET A 142 -9.30 10.19 -6.17
CA MET A 142 -10.34 10.64 -7.11
C MET A 142 -10.82 12.07 -6.82
N LEU A 143 -10.99 12.42 -5.54
CA LEU A 143 -11.32 13.78 -5.14
C LEU A 143 -10.23 14.79 -5.53
N LYS A 144 -8.96 14.44 -5.27
CA LYS A 144 -7.81 15.25 -5.67
C LYS A 144 -7.76 15.46 -7.19
N ILE A 145 -7.94 14.38 -7.96
CA ILE A 145 -7.99 14.42 -9.42
C ILE A 145 -9.13 15.33 -9.91
N LYS A 146 -10.32 15.25 -9.31
CA LYS A 146 -11.46 16.12 -9.68
C LYS A 146 -11.15 17.60 -9.41
N HIS A 147 -10.48 17.89 -8.29
CA HIS A 147 -10.10 19.25 -7.93
C HIS A 147 -9.03 19.80 -8.88
N GLU A 148 -8.01 19.01 -9.20
CA GLU A 148 -6.97 19.38 -10.15
C GLU A 148 -7.54 19.61 -11.55
N ARG A 149 -8.44 18.74 -12.04
CA ARG A 149 -9.11 18.95 -13.34
C ARG A 149 -9.83 20.29 -13.43
N LYS A 150 -10.52 20.71 -12.35
CA LYS A 150 -11.21 22.02 -12.31
C LYS A 150 -10.21 23.17 -12.35
N LYS A 151 -9.06 23.05 -11.67
CA LYS A 151 -7.98 24.04 -11.69
C LYS A 151 -7.35 24.16 -13.08
N TYR A 152 -6.99 23.03 -13.70
CA TYR A 152 -6.43 23.00 -15.05
C TYR A 152 -7.40 23.53 -16.10
N GLY A 153 -8.69 23.22 -15.99
CA GLY A 153 -9.72 23.74 -16.88
C GLY A 153 -9.80 25.28 -16.85
N ARG A 154 -9.68 25.89 -15.66
CA ARG A 154 -9.65 27.35 -15.50
C ARG A 154 -8.40 27.97 -16.14
N LEU A 155 -7.23 27.41 -15.85
CA LEU A 155 -5.96 27.90 -16.41
C LEU A 155 -5.92 27.79 -17.94
N LEU A 156 -6.48 26.71 -18.50
CA LEU A 156 -6.56 26.53 -19.95
C LEU A 156 -7.51 27.53 -20.61
N ALA A 157 -8.64 27.85 -19.97
CA ALA A 157 -9.58 28.85 -20.46
C ALA A 157 -8.94 30.25 -20.46
N GLU A 158 -8.20 30.61 -19.40
CA GLU A 158 -7.49 31.88 -19.31
C GLU A 158 -6.37 31.98 -20.36
N TYR A 159 -5.61 30.91 -20.58
CA TYR A 159 -4.58 30.86 -21.63
C TYR A 159 -5.17 31.05 -23.04
N LYS A 160 -6.29 30.40 -23.36
CA LYS A 160 -6.98 30.57 -24.65
C LYS A 160 -7.47 32.01 -24.85
N ALA A 161 -8.03 32.63 -23.81
CA ALA A 161 -8.51 34.01 -23.88
C ALA A 161 -7.39 35.04 -24.08
N ARG A 162 -6.19 34.79 -23.53
CA ARG A 162 -5.01 35.65 -23.76
C ARG A 162 -4.39 35.49 -25.15
N ARG A 163 -4.53 34.32 -25.78
CA ARG A 163 -3.98 34.04 -27.12
C ARG A 163 -4.91 34.48 -28.27
N SER A 164 -6.20 34.67 -28.00
CA SER A 164 -7.18 35.17 -28.97
C SER A 164 -7.33 36.71 -28.96
N ARG A 165 -6.51 37.42 -28.18
CA ARG A 165 -6.31 38.87 -28.25
C ARG A 165 -4.99 39.15 -28.93
#